data_AF-W3AMN6-F1
#
_entry.id   AF-W3AMN6-F1
#
_cell.length_a   1.000
_cell.length_b   1.000
_cell.length_c   1.000
_cell.angle_alpha   90.00
_cell.angle_beta   90.00
_cell.angle_gamma   90.00
#
_symmetry.space_group_name_H-M   'P 1'
#
loop_
_entity.id
_entity.type
_entity.pdbx_description
1 polymer ?
#
loop_
_entity_poly.entity_id
_entity_poly.type
_entity_poly.pdbx_seq_one_letter_code
_entity_poly.pdbx_strand_id
1 'polypeptide(L)'
;MKKLVSLLLALALPLGLTACGATSVPVASTEAAAQEITESTEETEKADETEAVKETEETTAQDEGKIISLEEKKNEKMGALPKWDPSSPAMQSLVEFVSASVDEDSDGFIPVKDRIAVFDMDGTLTCETYFTYYDTCMFISYCLEDHPERVSEELKEAAREIKPGYTAGEELARNFAKAYAGMTVEELYDYAVEFGQKKTESFNNMRYIDGFYLPMVEVVKYLYDNDYTIYVVSGTERTTTRAIVNNSPISEYVAPSHVIGTEFEVKVKGNEDVSSNMDFKYADGDELVLTGGFIQKNLNANKTIWIEREIG
;
A
#
# COMPACT_ATOMS: atom_id res chain seq x y z
N MET A 1 -1.14 23.89 27.63
CA MET A 1 -1.67 22.72 26.92
C MET A 1 -0.95 22.60 25.59
N LYS A 2 0.16 21.86 25.55
CA LYS A 2 0.88 21.51 24.31
C LYS A 2 0.54 20.05 24.06
N LYS A 3 -0.21 19.74 22.99
CA LYS A 3 -0.36 18.36 22.53
C LYS A 3 0.99 17.96 21.94
N LEU A 4 1.67 16.99 22.55
CA LEU A 4 2.77 16.29 21.90
C LEU A 4 2.14 15.34 20.88
N VAL A 5 2.17 15.71 19.60
CA VAL A 5 1.97 14.75 18.52
C VAL A 5 3.32 14.04 18.34
N SER A 6 3.40 12.78 18.76
CA SER A 6 4.57 11.94 18.53
C SER A 6 4.52 11.42 17.09
N LEU A 7 5.03 12.20 16.15
CA LEU A 7 5.16 11.81 14.75
C LEU A 7 6.41 10.92 14.58
N LEU A 8 6.22 9.61 14.43
CA LEU A 8 7.33 8.70 14.11
C LEU A 8 7.57 8.74 12.59
N LEU A 9 8.53 9.57 12.17
CA LEU A 9 8.97 9.63 10.77
C LEU A 9 10.15 8.66 10.59
N ALA A 10 9.89 7.48 10.01
CA ALA A 10 10.95 6.55 9.64
C ALA A 10 11.68 7.09 8.40
N LEU A 11 12.78 7.83 8.60
CA LEU A 11 13.71 8.17 7.52
C LEU A 11 14.61 6.96 7.22
N ALA A 12 14.44 6.34 6.06
CA ALA A 12 15.44 5.43 5.50
C ALA A 12 16.63 6.25 4.96
N LEU A 13 17.83 5.95 5.47
CA LEU A 13 19.10 6.47 4.93
C LEU A 13 19.50 5.63 3.69
N PRO A 14 19.97 6.25 2.58
CA PRO A 14 20.40 5.50 1.41
C PRO A 14 21.72 4.76 1.68
N LEU A 15 21.66 3.43 1.66
CA LEU A 15 22.84 2.56 1.61
C LEU A 15 23.45 2.61 0.20
N GLY A 16 24.59 3.28 0.05
CA GLY A 16 25.37 3.24 -1.18
C GLY A 16 25.97 1.84 -1.41
N LEU A 17 25.62 1.21 -2.54
CA LEU A 17 26.18 -0.07 -2.97
C LEU A 17 27.29 0.12 -4.00
N THR A 18 28.49 -0.26 -3.59
CA THR A 18 29.68 -0.43 -4.44
C THR A 18 29.48 -1.68 -5.32
N ALA A 19 29.57 -1.50 -6.64
CA ALA A 19 29.43 -2.57 -7.63
C ALA A 19 30.56 -3.61 -7.52
N CYS A 20 30.21 -4.89 -7.54
CA CYS A 20 31.18 -5.96 -7.79
C CYS A 20 30.58 -7.06 -8.68
N GLY A 21 31.12 -7.14 -9.91
CA GLY A 21 31.27 -8.28 -10.81
C GLY A 21 30.20 -9.38 -10.88
N ALA A 22 29.45 -9.39 -11.98
CA ALA A 22 28.70 -10.55 -12.44
C ALA A 22 29.62 -11.64 -13.04
N THR A 23 29.42 -12.89 -12.63
CA THR A 23 29.82 -14.07 -13.41
C THR A 23 28.63 -15.02 -13.55
N SER A 24 28.38 -15.41 -14.80
CA SER A 24 27.28 -16.24 -15.27
C SER A 24 27.55 -17.74 -15.08
N VAL A 25 26.50 -18.52 -14.82
CA VAL A 25 26.48 -20.00 -14.93
C VAL A 25 25.09 -20.43 -15.45
N PRO A 26 24.98 -21.43 -16.36
CA PRO A 26 23.83 -21.61 -17.25
C PRO A 26 22.71 -22.53 -16.71
N VAL A 27 21.56 -22.39 -17.37
CA VAL A 27 20.29 -23.11 -17.20
C VAL A 27 20.42 -24.60 -17.53
N ALA A 28 19.85 -25.45 -16.68
CA ALA A 28 19.57 -26.86 -16.98
C ALA A 28 18.06 -27.12 -16.93
N SER A 29 17.57 -27.66 -18.04
CA SER A 29 16.22 -28.17 -18.31
C SER A 29 15.88 -29.39 -17.46
N THR A 30 14.65 -29.49 -16.96
CA THR A 30 14.00 -30.79 -16.68
C THR A 30 12.52 -30.74 -17.04
N GLU A 31 12.11 -31.74 -17.79
CA GLU A 31 10.76 -32.04 -18.26
C GLU A 31 9.86 -32.47 -17.09
N ALA A 32 8.62 -31.95 -17.05
CA ALA A 32 7.58 -32.38 -16.12
C ALA A 32 6.75 -33.50 -16.76
N ALA A 33 6.73 -34.67 -16.11
CA ALA A 33 5.80 -35.76 -16.41
C ALA A 33 4.50 -35.53 -15.61
N ALA A 34 3.38 -35.53 -16.34
CA ALA A 34 2.03 -35.50 -15.79
C ALA A 34 1.64 -36.87 -15.21
N GLN A 35 0.98 -36.88 -14.05
CA GLN A 35 0.20 -38.02 -13.58
C GLN A 35 -1.20 -37.57 -13.18
N GLU A 36 -2.17 -38.27 -13.78
CA GLU A 36 -3.61 -38.19 -13.56
C GLU A 36 -3.99 -38.51 -12.11
N ILE A 37 -4.94 -37.75 -11.56
CA ILE A 37 -5.68 -38.13 -10.35
C ILE A 37 -7.11 -38.43 -10.79
N THR A 38 -7.52 -39.66 -10.53
CA THR A 38 -8.87 -40.19 -10.78
C THR A 38 -9.78 -39.91 -9.59
N GLU A 39 -10.98 -39.41 -9.88
CA GLU A 39 -12.11 -39.32 -8.97
C GLU A 39 -12.55 -40.69 -8.45
N SER A 40 -12.98 -40.74 -7.19
CA SER A 40 -13.98 -41.72 -6.75
C SER A 40 -14.99 -41.04 -5.85
N THR A 41 -16.22 -40.98 -6.35
CA THR A 41 -17.48 -40.75 -5.65
C THR A 41 -17.87 -42.00 -4.85
N GLU A 42 -18.37 -41.82 -3.62
CA GLU A 42 -19.31 -42.75 -3.02
C GLU A 42 -20.38 -41.98 -2.22
N GLU A 43 -21.59 -42.49 -2.33
CA GLU A 43 -22.87 -41.82 -2.08
C GLU A 43 -23.53 -42.39 -0.79
N THR A 44 -24.16 -41.49 -0.02
CA THR A 44 -25.35 -41.66 0.84
C THR A 44 -25.44 -42.73 1.93
N GLU A 45 -25.81 -42.28 3.14
CA GLU A 45 -27.03 -42.79 3.80
C GLU A 45 -27.67 -41.75 4.74
N LYS A 46 -29.00 -41.69 4.70
CA LYS A 46 -29.90 -40.83 5.49
C LYS A 46 -30.43 -41.64 6.67
N ALA A 47 -30.55 -41.03 7.86
CA ALA A 47 -31.46 -41.49 8.90
C ALA A 47 -31.99 -40.31 9.72
N ASP A 48 -33.24 -40.46 10.14
CA ASP A 48 -34.20 -39.45 10.58
C ASP A 48 -34.29 -39.33 12.11
N GLU A 49 -34.73 -38.15 12.56
CA GLU A 49 -35.35 -37.76 13.84
C GLU A 49 -34.92 -38.36 15.19
N THR A 50 -34.60 -37.48 16.15
CA THR A 50 -35.37 -37.30 17.40
C THR A 50 -34.88 -36.10 18.22
N GLU A 51 -35.80 -35.18 18.52
CA GLU A 51 -35.63 -34.13 19.53
C GLU A 51 -35.49 -34.76 20.93
N ALA A 52 -34.43 -34.38 21.64
CA ALA A 52 -34.34 -34.55 23.09
C ALA A 52 -33.64 -33.32 23.68
N VAL A 53 -34.45 -32.46 24.30
CA VAL A 53 -34.00 -31.38 25.18
C VAL A 53 -33.18 -31.99 26.30
N LYS A 54 -31.88 -31.70 26.33
CA LYS A 54 -31.01 -31.96 27.48
C LYS A 54 -30.55 -30.61 28.03
N GLU A 55 -31.05 -30.30 29.22
CA GLU A 55 -30.37 -29.39 30.14
C GLU A 55 -28.94 -29.89 30.33
N THR A 56 -27.98 -29.05 29.97
CA THR A 56 -26.58 -29.20 30.39
C THR A 56 -26.09 -27.84 30.86
N GLU A 57 -26.04 -27.75 32.19
CA GLU A 57 -25.15 -26.96 33.03
C GLU A 57 -24.34 -25.88 32.31
N GLU A 58 -24.70 -24.63 32.58
CA GLU A 58 -23.80 -23.49 32.48
C GLU A 58 -22.55 -23.77 33.32
N THR A 59 -21.50 -24.28 32.69
CA THR A 59 -20.14 -24.04 33.19
C THR A 59 -19.84 -22.57 32.96
N THR A 60 -20.14 -21.74 33.96
CA THR A 60 -19.52 -20.44 34.13
C THR A 60 -18.01 -20.63 34.16
N ALA A 61 -17.35 -20.41 33.03
CA ALA A 61 -15.92 -20.15 33.03
C ALA A 61 -15.73 -18.80 33.72
N GLN A 62 -15.39 -18.85 35.00
CA GLN A 62 -14.80 -17.73 35.71
C GLN A 62 -13.46 -17.45 35.04
N ASP A 63 -13.43 -16.42 34.20
CA ASP A 63 -12.19 -15.72 33.85
C ASP A 63 -11.75 -14.98 35.10
N GLU A 64 -11.06 -15.69 36.01
CA GLU A 64 -10.31 -15.05 37.07
C GLU A 64 -9.19 -14.26 36.41
N GLY A 65 -9.40 -12.94 36.30
CA GLY A 65 -8.51 -12.00 35.64
C GLY A 65 -7.05 -12.18 36.05
N LYS A 66 -6.32 -12.98 35.27
CA LYS A 66 -4.88 -13.02 35.34
C LYS A 66 -4.40 -11.66 34.85
N ILE A 67 -3.82 -10.87 35.74
CA ILE A 67 -3.10 -9.65 35.35
C ILE A 67 -1.93 -10.12 34.47
N ILE A 68 -2.13 -10.08 33.15
CA ILE A 68 -1.08 -10.39 32.17
C ILE A 68 -0.08 -9.25 32.24
N SER A 69 1.18 -9.56 32.54
CA SER A 69 2.23 -8.56 32.65
C SER A 69 2.55 -7.93 31.28
N LEU A 70 3.05 -6.70 31.29
CA LEU A 70 3.51 -6.02 30.07
C LEU A 70 4.55 -6.85 29.29
N GLU A 71 5.40 -7.62 29.98
CA GLU A 71 6.41 -8.48 29.36
C GLU A 71 5.79 -9.71 28.68
N GLU A 72 4.74 -10.29 29.26
CA GLU A 72 3.97 -11.36 28.60
C GLU A 72 3.26 -10.83 27.35
N LYS A 73 2.61 -9.65 27.43
CA LYS A 73 2.00 -8.98 26.27
C LYS A 73 3.05 -8.70 25.18
N LYS A 74 4.23 -8.21 25.55
CA LYS A 74 5.33 -7.94 24.62
C LYS A 74 5.76 -9.20 23.86
N ASN A 75 5.97 -10.32 24.56
CA ASN A 75 6.38 -11.58 23.95
C ASN A 75 5.32 -12.12 22.97
N GLU A 76 4.04 -12.02 23.33
CA GLU A 76 2.93 -12.39 22.43
C GLU A 76 2.92 -11.52 21.17
N LYS A 77 3.07 -10.20 21.33
CA LYS A 77 3.10 -9.25 20.22
C LYS A 77 4.33 -9.41 19.31
N MET A 78 5.49 -9.79 19.85
CA MET A 78 6.65 -10.18 19.05
C MET A 78 6.34 -11.40 18.16
N GLY A 79 5.54 -12.34 18.65
CA GLY A 79 5.07 -13.50 17.88
C GLY A 79 4.17 -13.14 16.69
N ALA A 80 3.54 -11.95 16.70
CA ALA A 80 2.70 -11.45 15.61
C ALA A 80 3.49 -10.91 14.40
N LEU A 81 4.82 -10.78 14.51
CA LEU A 81 5.72 -10.26 13.47
C LEU A 81 6.74 -11.34 13.00
N PRO A 82 6.30 -12.50 12.49
CA PRO A 82 7.17 -13.65 12.25
C PRO A 82 8.22 -13.47 11.15
N LYS A 83 8.10 -12.46 10.26
CA LYS A 83 9.12 -12.17 9.22
C LYS A 83 10.19 -11.20 9.69
N TRP A 84 10.06 -10.67 10.89
CA TRP A 84 11.10 -9.88 11.51
C TRP A 84 12.06 -10.79 12.28
N ASP A 85 13.34 -10.46 12.23
CA ASP A 85 14.32 -11.06 13.13
C ASP A 85 13.96 -10.67 14.58
N PRO A 86 13.73 -11.63 15.50
CA PRO A 86 13.42 -11.33 16.90
C PRO A 86 14.47 -10.48 17.63
N SER A 87 15.73 -10.53 17.16
CA SER A 87 16.84 -9.74 17.69
C SER A 87 16.92 -8.32 17.13
N SER A 88 16.07 -7.97 16.16
CA SER A 88 16.03 -6.64 15.54
C SER A 88 15.69 -5.55 16.57
N PRO A 89 16.60 -4.58 16.82
CA PRO A 89 16.31 -3.48 17.74
C PRO A 89 15.11 -2.62 17.29
N ALA A 90 14.90 -2.49 15.97
CA ALA A 90 13.77 -1.74 15.43
C ALA A 90 12.43 -2.44 15.72
N MET A 91 12.37 -3.76 15.56
CA MET A 91 11.16 -4.53 15.87
C MET A 91 10.86 -4.51 17.36
N GLN A 92 11.88 -4.71 18.21
CA GLN A 92 11.71 -4.67 19.66
C GLN A 92 11.18 -3.31 20.12
N SER A 93 11.75 -2.21 19.60
CA SER A 93 11.28 -0.85 19.88
C SER A 93 9.83 -0.62 19.44
N LEU A 94 9.45 -1.10 18.25
CA LEU A 94 8.07 -1.03 17.76
C LEU A 94 7.11 -1.77 18.69
N VAL A 95 7.44 -3.00 19.08
CA VAL A 95 6.56 -3.80 19.95
C VAL A 95 6.46 -3.19 21.35
N GLU A 96 7.56 -2.69 21.91
CA GLU A 96 7.57 -1.99 23.19
C GLU A 96 6.69 -0.74 23.14
N PHE A 97 6.83 0.09 22.10
CA PHE A 97 6.01 1.27 21.89
C PHE A 97 4.53 0.92 21.80
N VAL A 98 4.16 -0.04 20.95
CA VAL A 98 2.75 -0.43 20.78
C VAL A 98 2.20 -1.06 22.06
N SER A 99 2.98 -1.87 22.78
CA SER A 99 2.58 -2.44 24.08
C SER A 99 2.26 -1.36 25.10
N ALA A 100 3.12 -0.36 25.25
CA ALA A 100 2.88 0.77 26.14
C ALA A 100 1.70 1.65 25.68
N SER A 101 1.57 1.88 24.37
CA SER A 101 0.54 2.78 23.82
C SER A 101 -0.90 2.28 23.99
N VAL A 102 -1.10 0.98 24.13
CA VAL A 102 -2.44 0.38 24.27
C VAL A 102 -2.76 -0.06 25.69
N ASP A 103 -1.79 -0.01 26.60
CA ASP A 103 -1.97 -0.38 28.00
C ASP A 103 -2.45 0.82 28.81
N GLU A 104 -3.69 0.79 29.30
CA GLU A 104 -4.34 1.94 29.98
C GLU A 104 -3.62 2.37 31.27
N ASP A 105 -2.88 1.45 31.89
CA ASP A 105 -2.09 1.70 33.09
C ASP A 105 -0.68 2.25 32.77
N SER A 106 -0.29 2.34 31.49
CA SER A 106 1.01 2.84 31.06
C SER A 106 1.04 4.36 30.94
N ASP A 107 2.15 4.98 31.35
CA ASP A 107 2.43 6.40 31.07
C ASP A 107 2.48 6.71 29.56
N GLY A 108 2.67 5.68 28.72
CA GLY A 108 2.70 5.78 27.26
C GLY A 108 1.34 5.64 26.59
N PHE A 109 0.24 5.43 27.34
CA PHE A 109 -1.08 5.17 26.78
C PHE A 109 -1.54 6.25 25.78
N ILE A 110 -2.04 5.81 24.63
CA ILE A 110 -2.63 6.62 23.58
C ILE A 110 -4.10 6.20 23.43
N PRO A 111 -5.08 7.11 23.58
CA PRO A 111 -6.48 6.80 23.31
C PRO A 111 -6.67 6.34 21.86
N VAL A 112 -7.56 5.36 21.62
CA VAL A 112 -7.81 4.79 20.28
C VAL A 112 -7.95 5.86 19.18
N LYS A 113 -8.72 6.92 19.44
CA LYS A 113 -8.94 8.02 18.47
C LYS A 113 -7.66 8.77 18.05
N ASP A 114 -6.60 8.69 18.84
CA ASP A 114 -5.31 9.35 18.60
C ASP A 114 -4.22 8.37 18.14
N ARG A 115 -4.54 7.07 17.99
CA ARG A 115 -3.62 6.03 17.47
C ARG A 115 -3.59 6.09 15.95
N ILE A 116 -2.84 7.03 15.39
CA ILE A 116 -2.69 7.21 13.94
C ILE A 116 -1.28 6.85 13.53
N ALA A 117 -1.14 5.95 12.57
CA ALA A 117 0.14 5.60 11.96
C ALA A 117 0.15 6.01 10.48
N VAL A 118 1.22 6.68 10.07
CA VAL A 118 1.43 7.13 8.69
C VAL A 118 2.64 6.42 8.09
N PHE A 119 2.49 5.89 6.89
CA PHE A 119 3.56 5.22 6.15
C PHE A 119 3.84 5.94 4.85
N ASP A 120 5.12 6.08 4.49
CA ASP A 120 5.46 6.25 3.07
C ASP A 120 5.14 4.95 2.31
N MET A 121 4.99 5.01 0.98
CA MET A 121 4.80 3.81 0.15
C MET A 121 6.12 3.36 -0.47
N ASP A 122 6.65 4.15 -1.39
CA ASP A 122 7.84 3.81 -2.17
C ASP A 122 9.08 3.77 -1.24
N GLY A 123 9.85 2.68 -1.31
CA GLY A 123 11.02 2.44 -0.45
C GLY A 123 10.69 2.11 1.00
N THR A 124 9.41 2.09 1.39
CA THR A 124 8.96 1.83 2.77
C THR A 124 7.99 0.67 2.88
N LEU A 125 6.90 0.67 2.12
CA LEU A 125 5.97 -0.47 2.00
C LEU A 125 6.26 -1.29 0.76
N THR A 126 6.71 -0.64 -0.32
CA THR A 126 6.99 -1.25 -1.62
C THR A 126 8.42 -0.96 -2.07
N CYS A 127 8.94 -1.81 -2.96
CA CYS A 127 10.26 -1.62 -3.53
C CYS A 127 10.31 -0.46 -4.53
N GLU A 128 11.26 0.47 -4.37
CA GLU A 128 11.47 1.62 -5.26
C GLU A 128 12.66 1.47 -6.22
N THR A 129 13.21 0.26 -6.34
CA THR A 129 14.43 0.00 -7.11
C THR A 129 14.22 -0.78 -8.42
N TYR A 130 12.97 -0.91 -8.93
CA TYR A 130 12.62 -1.86 -10.02
C TYR A 130 12.03 -1.26 -11.31
N PHE A 131 12.79 -0.90 -12.35
CA PHE A 131 14.16 -0.35 -12.32
C PHE A 131 14.20 0.98 -11.53
N THR A 132 13.03 1.43 -11.04
CA THR A 132 12.78 2.56 -10.17
C THR A 132 11.35 2.50 -9.58
N TYR A 133 10.73 3.64 -9.24
CA TYR A 133 9.35 3.82 -8.77
C TYR A 133 8.29 3.22 -9.71
N TYR A 134 7.22 2.70 -9.11
CA TYR A 134 6.09 2.09 -9.83
C TYR A 134 5.47 3.05 -10.85
N ASP A 135 5.13 4.28 -10.44
CA ASP A 135 4.47 5.28 -11.28
C ASP A 135 5.32 5.74 -12.47
N THR A 136 6.64 5.68 -12.30
CA THR A 136 7.59 6.03 -13.34
C THR A 136 7.73 4.90 -14.36
N CYS A 137 7.81 3.65 -13.91
CA CYS A 137 7.76 2.49 -14.81
C CYS A 137 6.43 2.44 -15.58
N MET A 138 5.33 2.76 -14.90
CA MET A 138 4.01 2.90 -15.49
C MET A 138 3.97 3.99 -16.57
N PHE A 139 4.52 5.18 -16.28
CA PHE A 139 4.60 6.27 -17.26
C PHE A 139 5.39 5.89 -18.52
N ILE A 140 6.51 5.18 -18.36
CA ILE A 140 7.33 4.73 -19.49
C ILE A 140 6.56 3.73 -20.35
N SER A 141 5.94 2.74 -19.73
CA SER A 141 5.15 1.74 -20.45
C SER A 141 3.95 2.40 -21.15
N TYR A 142 3.25 3.32 -20.50
CA TYR A 142 2.16 4.08 -21.11
C TYR A 142 2.62 4.86 -22.34
N CYS A 143 3.72 5.60 -22.23
CA CYS A 143 4.19 6.48 -23.31
C CYS A 143 4.81 5.73 -24.48
N LEU A 144 5.48 4.60 -24.22
CA LEU A 144 6.34 3.94 -25.21
C LEU A 144 5.78 2.61 -25.74
N GLU A 145 4.87 1.96 -25.01
CA GLU A 145 4.43 0.59 -25.29
C GLU A 145 2.91 0.47 -25.40
N ASP A 146 2.18 0.85 -24.35
CA ASP A 146 0.76 0.54 -24.21
C ASP A 146 -0.13 1.50 -25.01
N HIS A 147 0.14 2.80 -24.88
CA HIS A 147 -0.68 3.87 -25.47
C HIS A 147 0.16 4.99 -26.12
N PRO A 148 1.18 4.68 -26.93
CA PRO A 148 2.03 5.70 -27.56
C PRO A 148 1.25 6.63 -28.50
N GLU A 149 0.09 6.23 -29.00
CA GLU A 149 -0.80 7.06 -29.82
C GLU A 149 -1.53 8.15 -29.02
N ARG A 150 -1.61 8.02 -27.69
CA ARG A 150 -2.34 8.94 -26.79
C ARG A 150 -1.45 10.05 -26.22
N VAL A 151 -0.15 10.01 -26.45
CA VAL A 151 0.81 10.98 -25.90
C VAL A 151 1.58 11.72 -26.99
N SER A 152 2.06 12.92 -26.66
CA SER A 152 2.88 13.73 -27.57
C SER A 152 4.29 13.15 -27.74
N GLU A 153 4.98 13.53 -28.82
CA GLU A 153 6.39 13.17 -29.02
C GLU A 153 7.30 13.72 -27.91
N GLU A 154 6.97 14.87 -27.31
CA GLU A 154 7.71 15.42 -26.16
C GLU A 154 7.65 14.47 -24.95
N LEU A 155 6.47 13.91 -24.65
CA LEU A 155 6.32 12.96 -23.54
C LEU A 155 7.00 11.62 -23.82
N LYS A 156 7.00 11.17 -25.07
CA LYS A 156 7.76 9.98 -25.48
C LYS A 156 9.26 10.21 -25.29
N GLU A 157 9.78 11.37 -25.67
CA GLU A 157 11.19 11.68 -25.46
C GLU A 157 11.52 11.74 -23.97
N ALA A 158 10.70 12.43 -23.17
CA ALA A 158 10.85 12.46 -21.72
C ALA A 158 10.87 11.04 -21.11
N ALA A 159 10.02 10.13 -21.59
CA ALA A 159 10.02 8.73 -21.18
C ALA A 159 11.31 7.99 -21.57
N ARG A 160 11.87 8.23 -22.76
CA ARG A 160 13.14 7.62 -23.22
C ARG A 160 14.37 8.13 -22.45
N GLU A 161 14.31 9.35 -21.93
CA GLU A 161 15.39 9.95 -21.16
C GLU A 161 15.50 9.39 -19.73
N ILE A 162 14.43 8.79 -19.19
CA ILE A 162 14.43 8.19 -17.85
C ILE A 162 15.36 6.98 -17.82
N LYS A 163 16.43 7.12 -17.04
CA LYS A 163 17.51 6.13 -16.88
C LYS A 163 17.94 6.09 -15.41
N PRO A 164 18.62 5.03 -14.95
CA PRO A 164 19.11 4.95 -13.57
C PRO A 164 19.83 6.23 -13.14
N GLY A 165 19.42 6.81 -12.01
CA GLY A 165 19.94 8.08 -11.49
C GLY A 165 19.15 9.34 -11.90
N TYR A 166 18.00 9.19 -12.58
CA TYR A 166 17.08 10.32 -12.79
C TYR A 166 16.50 10.85 -11.47
N THR A 167 15.94 12.06 -11.54
CA THR A 167 15.28 12.70 -10.39
C THR A 167 13.76 12.56 -10.50
N ALA A 168 13.13 11.93 -9.50
CA ALA A 168 11.67 11.86 -9.37
C ALA A 168 11.05 13.16 -8.84
N GLY A 169 11.32 14.26 -9.54
CA GLY A 169 10.95 15.62 -9.15
C GLY A 169 9.56 16.05 -9.62
N GLU A 170 9.22 17.31 -9.34
CA GLU A 170 7.96 17.91 -9.76
C GLU A 170 7.79 17.95 -11.29
N GLU A 171 8.86 18.23 -12.02
CA GLU A 171 8.83 18.27 -13.49
C GLU A 171 8.36 16.93 -14.09
N LEU A 172 8.88 15.82 -13.55
CA LEU A 172 8.47 14.49 -13.99
C LEU A 172 6.99 14.22 -13.64
N ALA A 173 6.55 14.60 -12.44
CA ALA A 173 5.15 14.47 -12.06
C ALA A 173 4.20 15.33 -12.93
N ARG A 174 4.66 16.49 -13.44
CA ARG A 174 3.91 17.28 -14.42
C ARG A 174 3.80 16.56 -15.76
N ASN A 175 4.81 15.80 -16.18
CA ASN A 175 4.73 14.98 -17.38
C ASN A 175 3.76 13.81 -17.20
N PHE A 176 3.69 13.21 -16.01
CA PHE A 176 2.69 12.19 -15.68
C PHE A 176 1.28 12.75 -15.80
N ALA A 177 1.02 13.92 -15.21
CA ALA A 177 -0.28 14.59 -15.34
C ALA A 177 -0.68 14.76 -16.81
N LYS A 178 0.22 15.29 -17.64
CA LYS A 178 -0.01 15.47 -19.09
C LYS A 178 -0.27 14.16 -19.82
N ALA A 179 0.44 13.08 -19.49
CA ALA A 179 0.28 11.79 -20.17
C ALA A 179 -1.09 11.16 -19.93
N TYR A 180 -1.62 11.30 -18.71
CA TYR A 180 -2.93 10.74 -18.33
C TYR A 180 -4.10 11.71 -18.56
N ALA A 181 -3.86 12.84 -19.25
CA ALA A 181 -4.90 13.80 -19.56
C ALA A 181 -6.03 13.17 -20.40
N GLY A 182 -7.28 13.45 -20.03
CA GLY A 182 -8.48 12.90 -20.66
C GLY A 182 -8.93 11.56 -20.10
N MET A 183 -8.13 10.88 -19.28
CA MET A 183 -8.57 9.70 -18.53
C MET A 183 -9.49 10.11 -17.40
N THR A 184 -10.55 9.35 -17.17
CA THR A 184 -11.29 9.37 -15.93
C THR A 184 -10.41 8.89 -14.77
N VAL A 185 -10.80 9.24 -13.54
CA VAL A 185 -10.12 8.73 -12.34
C VAL A 185 -10.16 7.20 -12.29
N GLU A 186 -11.27 6.59 -12.72
CA GLU A 186 -11.40 5.13 -12.78
C GLU A 186 -10.48 4.53 -13.86
N GLU A 187 -10.39 5.13 -15.05
CA GLU A 187 -9.48 4.65 -16.10
C GLU A 187 -8.01 4.71 -15.67
N LEU A 188 -7.58 5.72 -14.90
CA LEU A 188 -6.23 5.74 -14.33
C LEU A 188 -6.04 4.66 -13.26
N TYR A 189 -7.05 4.44 -12.42
CA TYR A 189 -7.03 3.37 -11.42
C TYR A 189 -6.86 2.00 -12.09
N ASP A 190 -7.71 1.69 -13.07
CA ASP A 190 -7.71 0.42 -13.80
C ASP A 190 -6.38 0.21 -14.53
N TYR A 191 -5.87 1.25 -15.19
CA TYR A 191 -4.57 1.17 -15.86
C TYR A 191 -3.44 0.89 -14.86
N ALA A 192 -3.46 1.52 -13.68
CA ALA A 192 -2.49 1.23 -12.65
C ALA A 192 -2.57 -0.22 -12.17
N VAL A 193 -3.77 -0.79 -12.01
CA VAL A 193 -3.95 -2.21 -11.65
C VAL A 193 -3.45 -3.14 -12.76
N GLU A 194 -3.80 -2.85 -14.02
CA GLU A 194 -3.39 -3.62 -15.20
C GLU A 194 -1.86 -3.64 -15.34
N PHE A 195 -1.24 -2.46 -15.27
CA PHE A 195 0.22 -2.33 -15.29
C PHE A 195 0.87 -3.16 -14.18
N GLY A 196 0.25 -3.18 -12.99
CA GLY A 196 0.69 -3.97 -11.84
C GLY A 196 0.80 -5.47 -12.09
N GLN A 197 0.05 -5.99 -13.07
CA GLN A 197 0.08 -7.41 -13.44
C GLN A 197 1.28 -7.79 -14.32
N LYS A 198 1.96 -6.80 -14.93
CA LYS A 198 3.12 -7.05 -15.77
C LYS A 198 4.27 -7.60 -14.95
N LYS A 199 5.00 -8.57 -15.51
CA LYS A 199 6.24 -9.08 -14.92
C LYS A 199 7.36 -8.06 -15.10
N THR A 200 8.20 -7.92 -14.08
CA THR A 200 9.41 -7.10 -14.17
C THR A 200 10.60 -7.95 -14.60
N GLU A 201 11.46 -7.41 -15.46
CA GLU A 201 12.71 -8.08 -15.87
C GLU A 201 13.76 -8.11 -14.75
N SER A 202 13.63 -7.23 -13.75
CA SER A 202 14.63 -7.09 -12.70
C SER A 202 14.52 -8.16 -11.61
N PHE A 203 13.38 -8.87 -11.50
CA PHE A 203 13.18 -9.99 -10.57
C PHE A 203 12.76 -11.25 -11.32
N ASN A 204 13.06 -12.42 -10.76
CA ASN A 204 12.53 -13.66 -11.28
C ASN A 204 11.08 -13.86 -10.81
N ASN A 205 10.14 -13.94 -11.76
CA ASN A 205 8.75 -14.33 -11.53
C ASN A 205 7.97 -13.43 -10.54
N MET A 206 8.24 -12.13 -10.54
CA MET A 206 7.44 -11.15 -9.80
C MET A 206 6.75 -10.18 -10.76
N ARG A 207 5.52 -9.82 -10.43
CA ARG A 207 4.81 -8.70 -11.06
C ARG A 207 5.15 -7.40 -10.35
N TYR A 208 4.88 -6.26 -10.97
CA TYR A 208 5.10 -4.95 -10.32
C TYR A 208 4.33 -4.82 -9.00
N ILE A 209 3.10 -5.33 -8.92
CA ILE A 209 2.26 -5.27 -7.71
C ILE A 209 2.77 -6.17 -6.57
N ASP A 210 3.63 -7.14 -6.86
CA ASP A 210 4.17 -8.08 -5.86
C ASP A 210 5.30 -7.47 -5.02
N GLY A 211 5.67 -6.21 -5.26
CA GLY A 211 6.84 -5.54 -4.68
C GLY A 211 6.73 -5.13 -3.21
N PHE A 212 5.72 -5.58 -2.47
CA PHE A 212 5.53 -5.24 -1.05
C PHE A 212 6.54 -5.96 -0.14
N TYR A 213 7.10 -5.23 0.82
CA TYR A 213 7.93 -5.82 1.86
C TYR A 213 7.08 -6.56 2.88
N LEU A 214 7.09 -7.89 2.84
CA LEU A 214 6.30 -8.72 3.76
C LEU A 214 6.48 -8.39 5.25
N PRO A 215 7.70 -8.07 5.77
CA PRO A 215 7.83 -7.59 7.15
C PRO A 215 7.01 -6.32 7.43
N MET A 216 6.90 -5.40 6.48
CA MET A 216 6.12 -4.17 6.64
C MET A 216 4.62 -4.40 6.52
N VAL A 217 4.18 -5.39 5.72
CA VAL A 217 2.79 -5.85 5.72
C VAL A 217 2.38 -6.33 7.12
N GLU A 218 3.27 -7.08 7.80
CA GLU A 218 3.03 -7.54 9.18
C GLU A 218 2.98 -6.37 10.17
N VAL A 219 3.80 -5.34 10.00
CA VAL A 219 3.72 -4.11 10.82
C VAL A 219 2.39 -3.39 10.63
N VAL A 220 1.92 -3.23 9.39
CA VAL A 220 0.63 -2.59 9.09
C VAL A 220 -0.51 -3.35 9.76
N LYS A 221 -0.54 -4.68 9.59
CA LYS A 221 -1.53 -5.54 10.25
C LYS A 221 -1.44 -5.43 11.77
N TYR A 222 -0.24 -5.52 12.33
CA TYR A 222 -0.02 -5.48 13.77
C TYR A 222 -0.52 -4.18 14.40
N LEU A 223 -0.27 -3.04 13.75
CA LEU A 223 -0.81 -1.76 14.20
C LEU A 223 -2.33 -1.71 14.08
N TYR A 224 -2.89 -2.18 12.97
CA TYR A 224 -4.34 -2.27 12.77
C TYR A 224 -5.02 -3.13 13.85
N ASP A 225 -4.48 -4.31 14.16
CA ASP A 225 -4.97 -5.20 15.21
C ASP A 225 -4.88 -4.58 16.63
N ASN A 226 -4.10 -3.50 16.80
CA ASN A 226 -3.95 -2.74 18.04
C ASN A 226 -4.71 -1.38 18.00
N ASP A 227 -5.74 -1.30 17.16
CA ASP A 227 -6.64 -0.15 16.96
C ASP A 227 -5.97 1.12 16.42
N TYR A 228 -4.86 0.98 15.68
CA TYR A 228 -4.33 2.11 14.93
C TYR A 228 -5.10 2.34 13.64
N THR A 229 -5.44 3.60 13.37
CA THR A 229 -5.85 4.02 12.03
C THR A 229 -4.61 4.21 11.17
N ILE A 230 -4.55 3.49 10.05
CA ILE A 230 -3.37 3.47 9.17
C ILE A 230 -3.61 4.35 7.94
N TYR A 231 -2.64 5.19 7.63
CA TYR A 231 -2.58 6.02 6.43
C TYR A 231 -1.34 5.74 5.60
N VAL A 232 -1.46 5.87 4.29
CA VAL A 232 -0.34 5.84 3.33
C VAL A 232 -0.19 7.23 2.72
N VAL A 233 1.01 7.82 2.84
CA VAL A 233 1.35 9.18 2.43
C VAL A 233 2.53 9.13 1.47
N SER A 234 2.24 9.04 0.17
CA SER A 234 3.24 8.82 -0.89
C SER A 234 3.50 10.06 -1.74
N GLY A 235 4.70 10.12 -2.33
CA GLY A 235 5.01 11.03 -3.42
C GLY A 235 4.44 10.59 -4.78
N THR A 236 4.01 9.34 -4.91
CA THR A 236 3.27 8.82 -6.08
C THR A 236 1.90 9.50 -6.20
N GLU A 237 1.36 9.58 -7.42
CA GLU A 237 0.02 10.13 -7.67
C GLU A 237 -1.05 9.37 -6.85
N ARG A 238 -2.04 10.11 -6.32
CA ARG A 238 -3.01 9.61 -5.34
C ARG A 238 -3.83 8.43 -5.84
N THR A 239 -4.39 8.50 -7.04
CA THR A 239 -5.21 7.45 -7.66
C THR A 239 -4.40 6.18 -7.89
N THR A 240 -3.18 6.33 -8.40
CA THR A 240 -2.20 5.26 -8.59
C THR A 240 -1.83 4.62 -7.26
N THR A 241 -1.56 5.42 -6.22
CA THR A 241 -1.27 4.92 -4.86
C THR A 241 -2.46 4.14 -4.30
N ARG A 242 -3.71 4.62 -4.51
CA ARG A 242 -4.93 3.91 -4.12
C ARG A 242 -5.07 2.57 -4.85
N ALA A 243 -4.79 2.53 -6.15
CA ALA A 243 -4.80 1.30 -6.94
C ALA A 243 -3.80 0.28 -6.38
N ILE A 244 -2.57 0.71 -6.10
CA ILE A 244 -1.53 -0.15 -5.53
C ILE A 244 -1.95 -0.68 -4.16
N VAL A 245 -2.34 0.19 -3.23
CA VAL A 245 -2.69 -0.20 -1.86
C VAL A 245 -3.92 -1.10 -1.83
N ASN A 246 -4.97 -0.78 -2.57
CA ASN A 246 -6.22 -1.55 -2.57
C ASN A 246 -6.10 -2.92 -3.25
N ASN A 247 -5.05 -3.13 -4.04
CA ASN A 247 -4.76 -4.42 -4.70
C ASN A 247 -3.52 -5.10 -4.12
N SER A 248 -3.21 -4.81 -2.85
CA SER A 248 -2.05 -5.33 -2.14
C SER A 248 -2.44 -6.16 -0.90
N PRO A 249 -1.46 -6.84 -0.26
CA PRO A 249 -1.67 -7.52 1.01
C PRO A 249 -2.10 -6.63 2.19
N ILE A 250 -2.10 -5.30 2.04
CA ILE A 250 -2.56 -4.36 3.10
C ILE A 250 -3.95 -3.76 2.82
N SER A 251 -4.64 -4.21 1.77
CA SER A 251 -5.95 -3.69 1.34
C SER A 251 -7.03 -3.78 2.42
N GLU A 252 -6.99 -4.78 3.29
CA GLU A 252 -7.93 -4.93 4.41
C GLU A 252 -7.68 -3.96 5.57
N TYR A 253 -6.47 -3.37 5.64
CA TYR A 253 -6.03 -2.52 6.76
C TYR A 253 -5.97 -1.03 6.40
N VAL A 254 -5.91 -0.70 5.11
CA VAL A 254 -5.81 0.68 4.61
C VAL A 254 -6.87 0.94 3.55
N ALA A 255 -7.92 1.66 3.94
CA ALA A 255 -8.95 2.09 3.00
C ALA A 255 -8.39 3.11 1.97
N PRO A 256 -8.93 3.17 0.74
CA PRO A 256 -8.53 4.18 -0.25
C PRO A 256 -8.66 5.64 0.24
N SER A 257 -9.57 5.91 1.17
CA SER A 257 -9.74 7.23 1.81
C SER A 257 -8.59 7.59 2.75
N HIS A 258 -7.77 6.63 3.18
CA HIS A 258 -6.59 6.86 4.01
C HIS A 258 -5.30 6.98 3.19
N VAL A 259 -5.43 7.22 1.88
CA VAL A 259 -4.31 7.41 0.96
C VAL A 259 -4.18 8.89 0.58
N ILE A 260 -3.02 9.45 0.91
CA ILE A 260 -2.59 10.80 0.59
C ILE A 260 -1.45 10.71 -0.43
N GLY A 261 -1.61 11.39 -1.57
CA GLY A 261 -0.67 11.29 -2.68
C GLY A 261 -0.43 12.62 -3.39
N THR A 262 0.40 12.59 -4.42
CA THR A 262 0.55 13.71 -5.37
C THR A 262 -0.78 13.96 -6.08
N GLU A 263 -1.15 15.23 -6.23
CA GLU A 263 -2.42 15.65 -6.80
C GLU A 263 -2.26 16.19 -8.23
N PHE A 264 -3.01 15.59 -9.14
CA PHE A 264 -3.27 16.12 -10.48
C PHE A 264 -4.63 16.81 -10.50
N GLU A 265 -4.82 17.74 -11.43
CA GLU A 265 -6.08 18.47 -11.56
C GLU A 265 -7.15 17.53 -12.12
N VAL A 266 -8.23 17.42 -11.35
CA VAL A 266 -9.42 16.66 -11.69
C VAL A 266 -10.59 17.62 -11.84
N LYS A 267 -11.37 17.44 -12.90
CA LYS A 267 -12.60 18.20 -13.14
C LYS A 267 -13.75 17.28 -13.49
N VAL A 268 -14.96 17.81 -13.46
CA VAL A 268 -16.14 17.12 -13.97
C VAL A 268 -16.01 17.00 -15.49
N LYS A 269 -16.18 15.79 -16.02
CA LYS A 269 -16.11 15.52 -17.45
C LYS A 269 -17.12 16.38 -18.23
N GLY A 270 -16.68 16.99 -19.32
CA GLY A 270 -17.46 17.95 -20.11
C GLY A 270 -17.57 19.36 -19.50
N ASN A 271 -16.97 19.61 -18.34
CA ASN A 271 -16.91 20.91 -17.67
C ASN A 271 -15.46 21.30 -17.30
N GLU A 272 -14.49 20.82 -18.06
CA GLU A 272 -13.05 21.01 -17.82
C GLU A 272 -12.64 22.48 -17.98
N ASP A 273 -13.32 23.24 -18.84
CA ASP A 273 -13.04 24.67 -19.03
C ASP A 273 -13.70 25.58 -17.98
N VAL A 274 -14.52 25.01 -17.10
CA VAL A 274 -15.18 25.78 -16.04
C VAL A 274 -14.21 25.97 -14.87
N SER A 275 -14.02 27.23 -14.46
CA SER A 275 -13.11 27.59 -13.37
C SER A 275 -13.70 27.31 -11.98
N SER A 276 -15.03 27.30 -11.86
CA SER A 276 -15.74 27.01 -10.62
C SER A 276 -17.14 26.45 -10.92
N ASN A 277 -17.38 25.22 -10.47
CA ASN A 277 -18.63 24.48 -10.72
C ASN A 277 -19.62 24.59 -9.55
N MET A 278 -19.81 25.79 -8.99
CA MET A 278 -20.67 25.98 -7.79
C MET A 278 -22.15 25.62 -8.02
N ASP A 279 -22.60 25.74 -9.27
CA ASP A 279 -23.97 25.41 -9.66
C ASP A 279 -24.14 23.96 -10.11
N PHE A 280 -23.03 23.25 -10.35
CA PHE A 280 -23.07 21.84 -10.75
C PHE A 280 -23.61 20.97 -9.61
N LYS A 281 -24.48 20.02 -9.94
CA LYS A 281 -25.04 19.05 -8.99
C LYS A 281 -24.63 17.68 -9.44
N TYR A 282 -23.66 17.11 -8.73
CA TYR A 282 -23.17 15.76 -8.98
C TYR A 282 -24.32 14.75 -8.87
N ALA A 283 -24.46 13.91 -9.89
CA ALA A 283 -25.43 12.85 -10.01
C ALA A 283 -24.73 11.51 -10.24
N ASP A 284 -25.47 10.42 -10.01
CA ASP A 284 -24.97 9.08 -10.31
C ASP A 284 -24.66 8.95 -11.81
N GLY A 285 -23.48 8.41 -12.12
CA GLY A 285 -22.93 8.34 -13.47
C GLY A 285 -22.11 9.56 -13.93
N ASP A 286 -22.02 10.63 -13.13
CA ASP A 286 -21.09 11.73 -13.44
C ASP A 286 -19.64 11.27 -13.27
N GLU A 287 -18.82 11.54 -14.27
CA GLU A 287 -17.41 11.15 -14.26
C GLU A 287 -16.50 12.33 -13.94
N LEU A 288 -15.40 12.01 -13.27
CA LEU A 288 -14.31 12.93 -13.01
C LEU A 288 -13.13 12.58 -13.92
N VAL A 289 -12.52 13.59 -14.54
CA VAL A 289 -11.47 13.45 -15.55
C VAL A 289 -10.22 14.23 -15.16
N LEU A 290 -9.05 13.66 -15.47
CA LEU A 290 -7.76 14.30 -15.35
C LEU A 290 -7.57 15.30 -16.50
N THR A 291 -7.25 16.55 -16.21
CA THR A 291 -7.14 17.59 -17.24
C THR A 291 -5.75 17.67 -17.88
N GLY A 292 -4.76 16.99 -17.30
CA GLY A 292 -3.35 17.24 -17.57
C GLY A 292 -2.71 18.29 -16.65
N GLY A 293 -3.52 18.96 -15.84
CA GLY A 293 -3.04 19.91 -14.83
C GLY A 293 -2.37 19.21 -13.66
N PHE A 294 -1.40 19.89 -13.05
CA PHE A 294 -0.70 19.42 -11.86
C PHE A 294 -0.98 20.39 -10.71
N ILE A 295 -1.35 19.87 -9.55
CA ILE A 295 -1.64 20.68 -8.36
C ILE A 295 -0.44 20.67 -7.42
N GLN A 296 -0.02 19.50 -6.95
CA GLN A 296 1.02 19.43 -5.91
C GLN A 296 1.72 18.07 -5.86
N LYS A 297 3.07 18.08 -5.76
CA LYS A 297 3.87 16.89 -5.46
C LYS A 297 3.90 16.66 -3.96
N ASN A 298 3.47 15.49 -3.51
CA ASN A 298 3.42 15.13 -2.09
C ASN A 298 4.75 14.53 -1.60
N LEU A 299 5.82 15.32 -1.67
CA LEU A 299 7.18 14.91 -1.30
C LEU A 299 7.76 15.82 -0.21
N ASN A 300 8.63 15.28 0.65
CA ASN A 300 9.30 16.02 1.72
C ASN A 300 8.30 16.80 2.61
N ALA A 301 8.53 18.10 2.82
CA ALA A 301 7.68 18.96 3.67
C ALA A 301 6.22 19.07 3.19
N ASN A 302 5.92 18.73 1.93
CA ASN A 302 4.53 18.71 1.47
C ASN A 302 3.73 17.59 2.16
N LYS A 303 4.37 16.47 2.50
CA LYS A 303 3.72 15.40 3.25
C LYS A 303 3.18 15.89 4.60
N THR A 304 3.97 16.67 5.34
CA THR A 304 3.54 17.20 6.63
C THR A 304 2.39 18.19 6.50
N ILE A 305 2.35 18.98 5.42
CA ILE A 305 1.24 19.90 5.15
C ILE A 305 -0.05 19.12 4.88
N TRP A 306 0.01 18.07 4.08
CA TRP A 306 -1.19 17.29 3.74
C TRP A 306 -1.66 16.37 4.86
N ILE A 307 -0.75 15.87 5.69
CA ILE A 307 -1.11 15.19 6.94
C ILE A 307 -1.97 16.11 7.82
N GLU A 308 -1.52 17.34 8.09
CA GLU A 308 -2.32 18.33 8.86
C GLU A 308 -3.68 18.63 8.19
N ARG A 309 -3.72 18.72 6.86
CA ARG A 309 -4.95 19.08 6.14
C ARG A 309 -5.99 17.97 6.06
N GLU A 310 -5.56 16.71 5.91
CA GLU A 310 -6.45 15.58 5.69
C GLU A 310 -6.71 14.77 6.96
N ILE A 311 -5.76 14.74 7.89
CA ILE A 311 -5.87 13.96 9.13
C ILE A 311 -6.22 14.86 10.32
N GLY A 312 -5.61 16.05 10.42
CA GLY A 312 -5.79 17.00 11.53
C GLY A 312 -4.67 16.91 12.55
#